data_AF-A0A6J0C3Y6-F1
#
_entry.id   AF-A0A6J0C3Y6-F1
#
_cell.length_a   1.000
_cell.length_b   1.000
_cell.length_c   1.000
_cell.angle_alpha   90.00
_cell.angle_beta   90.00
_cell.angle_gamma   90.00
#
_symmetry.space_group_name_H-M   'P 1'
#
loop_
_entity.id
_entity.type
_entity.pdbx_description
1 polymer ?
#
loop_
_entity_poly.entity_id
_entity_poly.type
_entity_poly.pdbx_seq_one_letter_code
_entity_poly.pdbx_strand_id
1 'polypeptide(L)'
;MADLRLWELKEQMIYGSIKDFMAEIASINDVRQEMNLRQFFGCIQDMGCCALAEIEQRRIRLAKEVHNMRNETLKLGKDLKFEIKNGEYKNLSLYGKRVRLREQLESLKSDQQKKLDAKKELLEKEKEICKVLGSKPIGMAAVIPTETDLTSFRLYLAGIEAEKQEAEKKRNQLKVLWNYLDVPAKQRDEFLDRNKRYTAGTRKAIEDEIKRCEQQKSEIIASNVSDLRSQIEVLWKLCHFEEEDREAFKPFHDQTFTEDLLMLHEEELQRLHKYYETNRKLFQLAEEQDERNQELIDLEQRAESPDRYYTRRDERDENEQRIEDIQQELLNIENQLKFLVDDYETKNGGPCTRVGTKLVKALRSALPNALHVG
;
A
#
# COMPACT_ATOMS: atom_id res chain seq x y z
N MET A 1 2.72 66.62 14.01
CA MET A 1 3.04 67.76 14.91
C MET A 1 4.46 68.29 14.68
N ALA A 2 5.02 68.21 13.46
CA ALA A 2 6.38 68.69 13.17
C ALA A 2 6.42 70.13 12.61
N ASP A 3 5.27 70.79 12.45
CA ASP A 3 5.17 72.02 11.65
C ASP A 3 4.61 73.23 12.42
N LEU A 4 4.24 73.09 13.70
CA LEU A 4 3.59 74.17 14.45
C LEU A 4 4.46 75.44 14.49
N ARG A 5 5.76 75.28 14.74
CA ARG A 5 6.74 76.39 14.76
C ARG A 5 6.90 77.07 13.39
N LEU A 6 6.75 76.30 12.31
CA LEU A 6 6.87 76.80 10.94
C LEU A 6 5.62 77.61 10.57
N TRP A 7 4.45 77.22 11.09
CA TRP A 7 3.22 78.00 10.99
C TRP A 7 3.23 79.23 11.90
N GLU A 8 3.78 79.16 13.11
CA GLU A 8 3.93 80.30 14.02
C GLU A 8 4.80 81.42 13.39
N LEU A 9 5.91 81.08 12.75
CA LEU A 9 6.74 82.04 12.01
C LEU A 9 6.00 82.66 10.81
N LYS A 10 5.28 81.85 10.04
CA LYS A 10 4.47 82.33 8.91
C LYS A 10 3.33 83.23 9.37
N GLU A 11 2.67 82.90 10.48
CA GLU A 11 1.63 83.70 11.10
C GLU A 11 2.16 85.08 11.50
N GLN A 12 3.31 85.13 12.16
CA GLN A 12 3.97 86.39 12.54
C GLN A 12 4.32 87.25 11.32
N MET A 13 4.84 86.64 10.24
CA MET A 13 5.13 87.36 8.99
C MET A 13 3.88 87.92 8.32
N ILE A 14 2.80 87.14 8.25
CA ILE A 14 1.51 87.55 7.67
C ILE A 14 0.92 88.70 8.52
N TYR A 15 0.95 88.56 9.84
CA TYR A 15 0.49 89.60 10.76
C TYR A 15 1.28 90.90 10.60
N GLY A 16 2.61 90.82 10.50
CA GLY A 16 3.47 91.98 10.22
C GLY A 16 3.10 92.65 8.89
N SER A 17 2.97 91.87 7.82
CA SER A 17 2.61 92.38 6.48
C SER A 17 1.24 93.06 6.45
N ILE A 18 0.24 92.48 7.14
CA ILE A 18 -1.09 93.08 7.28
C ILE A 18 -1.01 94.36 8.12
N LYS A 19 -0.21 94.38 9.20
CA LYS A 19 -0.03 95.56 10.06
C LYS A 19 0.61 96.73 9.31
N ASP A 20 1.64 96.45 8.51
CA ASP A 20 2.32 97.46 7.69
C ASP A 20 1.38 98.01 6.60
N PHE A 21 0.64 97.13 5.92
CA PHE A 21 -0.40 97.51 4.95
C PHE A 21 -1.51 98.37 5.59
N MET A 22 -1.95 98.01 6.80
CA MET A 22 -2.94 98.78 7.57
C MET A 22 -2.41 100.17 7.95
N ALA A 23 -1.13 100.29 8.32
CA ALA A 23 -0.50 101.57 8.61
C ALA A 23 -0.37 102.46 7.36
N GLU A 24 -0.07 101.86 6.20
CA GLU A 24 0.01 102.55 4.91
C GLU A 24 -1.36 103.07 4.46
N ILE A 25 -2.42 102.26 4.56
CA ILE A 25 -3.79 102.69 4.27
C ILE A 25 -4.28 103.77 5.25
N ALA A 26 -3.93 103.67 6.53
CA ALA A 26 -4.28 104.66 7.55
C ALA A 26 -3.77 106.08 7.24
N SER A 27 -2.71 106.20 6.44
CA SER A 27 -2.10 107.48 6.07
C SER A 27 -2.85 108.25 4.97
N ILE A 28 -3.74 107.61 4.21
CA ILE A 28 -4.41 108.18 3.02
C ILE A 28 -5.63 109.04 3.40
N ASN A 29 -6.28 108.77 4.55
CA ASN A 29 -7.35 109.53 5.20
C ASN A 29 -8.49 110.01 4.25
N ASP A 30 -9.14 109.06 3.55
CA ASP A 30 -10.26 109.30 2.61
C ASP A 30 -11.53 108.52 3.03
N VAL A 31 -12.72 109.03 2.69
CA VAL A 31 -14.05 108.48 3.03
C VAL A 31 -14.22 107.04 2.52
N ARG A 32 -13.52 106.64 1.44
CA ARG A 32 -13.55 105.27 0.88
C ARG A 32 -12.69 104.26 1.65
N GLN A 33 -11.83 104.72 2.55
CA GLN A 33 -10.85 103.90 3.26
C GLN A 33 -11.51 102.85 4.18
N GLU A 34 -12.52 103.26 4.96
CA GLU A 34 -13.25 102.37 5.86
C GLU A 34 -13.97 101.24 5.10
N MET A 35 -14.53 101.58 3.92
CA MET A 35 -15.18 100.61 3.03
C MET A 35 -14.18 99.58 2.47
N ASN A 36 -13.01 100.04 2.02
CA ASN A 36 -11.95 99.18 1.48
C ASN A 36 -11.36 98.25 2.55
N LEU A 37 -11.14 98.76 3.77
CA LEU A 37 -10.67 97.94 4.91
C LEU A 37 -11.70 96.89 5.29
N ARG A 38 -12.99 97.27 5.38
CA ARG A 38 -14.08 96.33 5.66
C ARG A 38 -14.16 95.23 4.60
N GLN A 39 -13.99 95.57 3.32
CA GLN A 39 -14.00 94.60 2.22
C GLN A 39 -12.78 93.66 2.29
N PHE A 40 -11.59 94.19 2.56
CA PHE A 40 -10.36 93.40 2.69
C PHE A 40 -10.44 92.37 3.84
N PHE A 41 -10.87 92.80 5.03
CA PHE A 41 -11.06 91.87 6.16
C PHE A 41 -12.20 90.88 5.91
N GLY A 42 -13.27 91.30 5.23
CA GLY A 42 -14.33 90.40 4.77
C GLY A 42 -13.79 89.27 3.90
N CYS A 43 -12.98 89.58 2.89
CA CYS A 43 -12.35 88.59 2.02
C CYS A 43 -11.44 87.62 2.80
N ILE A 44 -10.64 88.10 3.76
CA ILE A 44 -9.78 87.26 4.60
C ILE A 44 -10.63 86.31 5.47
N GLN A 45 -11.68 86.83 6.09
CA GLN A 45 -12.60 86.05 6.90
C GLN A 45 -13.32 84.98 6.07
N ASP A 46 -13.82 85.34 4.88
CA ASP A 46 -14.50 84.42 3.97
C ASP A 46 -13.57 83.29 3.52
N MET A 47 -12.31 83.61 3.15
CA MET A 47 -11.31 82.60 2.80
C MET A 47 -11.02 81.65 3.98
N GLY A 48 -10.87 82.19 5.19
CA GLY A 48 -10.66 81.40 6.41
C GLY A 48 -11.85 80.49 6.73
N CYS A 49 -13.07 81.03 6.66
CA CYS A 49 -14.31 80.27 6.84
C CYS A 49 -14.46 79.16 5.79
N CYS A 50 -14.14 79.44 4.52
CA CYS A 50 -14.17 78.44 3.45
C CYS A 50 -13.16 77.31 3.70
N ALA A 51 -11.92 77.63 4.07
CA ALA A 51 -10.88 76.64 4.35
C ALA A 51 -11.24 75.76 5.56
N LEU A 52 -11.76 76.36 6.64
CA LEU A 52 -12.25 75.62 7.82
C LEU A 52 -13.44 74.72 7.47
N ALA A 53 -14.41 75.22 6.70
CA ALA A 53 -15.54 74.43 6.24
C ALA A 53 -15.09 73.23 5.40
N GLU A 54 -14.10 73.40 4.53
CA GLU A 54 -13.55 72.31 3.73
C GLU A 54 -12.86 71.24 4.58
N ILE A 55 -12.04 71.66 5.56
CA ILE A 55 -11.37 70.74 6.49
C ILE A 55 -12.42 69.95 7.29
N GLU A 56 -13.47 70.60 7.77
CA GLU A 56 -14.51 69.92 8.54
C GLU A 56 -15.38 69.00 7.69
N GLN A 57 -15.66 69.35 6.43
CA GLN A 57 -16.27 68.42 5.48
C GLN A 57 -15.37 67.21 5.23
N ARG A 58 -14.05 67.39 5.08
CA ARG A 58 -13.08 66.29 4.94
C ARG A 58 -13.08 65.41 6.20
N ARG A 59 -13.12 65.98 7.41
CA ARG A 59 -13.22 65.24 8.68
C ARG A 59 -14.49 64.41 8.75
N ILE A 60 -15.64 65.00 8.41
CA ILE A 60 -16.95 64.31 8.40
C ILE A 60 -16.95 63.16 7.40
N ARG A 61 -16.44 63.37 6.18
CA ARG A 61 -16.33 62.30 5.16
C ARG A 61 -15.45 61.15 5.65
N LEU A 62 -14.27 61.45 6.17
CA LEU A 62 -13.34 60.44 6.69
C LEU A 62 -13.93 59.67 7.88
N ALA A 63 -14.66 60.36 8.77
CA ALA A 63 -15.36 59.71 9.89
C ALA A 63 -16.45 58.74 9.41
N LYS A 64 -17.22 59.12 8.38
CA LYS A 64 -18.21 58.23 7.74
C LYS A 64 -17.55 57.02 7.08
N GLU A 65 -16.46 57.21 6.34
CA GLU A 65 -15.68 56.11 5.74
C GLU A 65 -15.22 55.11 6.82
N VAL A 66 -14.57 55.60 7.87
CA VAL A 66 -14.09 54.77 9.00
C VAL A 66 -15.23 54.00 9.65
N HIS A 67 -16.38 54.64 9.84
CA HIS A 67 -17.57 53.98 10.39
C HIS A 67 -18.07 52.85 9.48
N ASN A 68 -18.17 53.10 8.16
CA ASN A 68 -18.61 52.11 7.19
C ASN A 68 -17.65 50.91 7.11
N MET A 69 -16.34 51.16 7.03
CA MET A 69 -15.33 50.10 7.03
C MET A 69 -15.41 49.26 8.31
N ARG A 70 -15.57 49.90 9.48
CA ARG A 70 -15.73 49.19 10.75
C ARG A 70 -16.95 48.25 10.74
N ASN A 71 -18.08 48.72 10.21
CA ASN A 71 -19.30 47.90 10.12
C ASN A 71 -19.11 46.72 9.15
N GLU A 72 -18.42 46.93 8.03
CA GLU A 72 -18.08 45.87 7.08
C GLU A 72 -17.12 44.85 7.71
N THR A 73 -16.08 45.29 8.43
CA THR A 73 -15.17 44.41 9.17
C THR A 73 -15.94 43.60 10.22
N LEU A 74 -16.85 44.22 10.98
CA LEU A 74 -17.68 43.52 11.98
C LEU A 74 -18.60 42.47 11.35
N LYS A 75 -19.16 42.77 10.18
CA LYS A 75 -20.00 41.81 9.44
C LYS A 75 -19.17 40.61 8.96
N LEU A 76 -18.07 40.86 8.26
CA LEU A 76 -17.17 39.81 7.78
C LEU A 76 -16.54 39.01 8.93
N GLY A 77 -16.20 39.66 10.04
CA GLY A 77 -15.70 39.01 11.24
C GLY A 77 -16.72 38.05 11.84
N LYS A 78 -18.01 38.43 11.91
CA LYS A 78 -19.08 37.52 12.34
C LYS A 78 -19.23 36.32 11.39
N ASP A 79 -19.23 36.57 10.08
CA ASP A 79 -19.37 35.52 9.06
C ASP A 79 -18.20 34.52 9.12
N LEU A 80 -16.99 34.99 9.44
CA LEU A 80 -15.78 34.17 9.56
C LEU A 80 -15.52 33.63 10.98
N LYS A 81 -16.38 33.95 11.96
CA LYS A 81 -16.19 33.69 13.39
C LYS A 81 -14.84 34.22 13.94
N PHE A 82 -14.44 35.42 13.53
CA PHE A 82 -13.22 36.11 13.95
C PHE A 82 -13.54 37.26 14.91
N GLU A 83 -12.88 37.29 16.08
CA GLU A 83 -13.04 38.38 17.05
C GLU A 83 -12.17 39.59 16.71
N ILE A 84 -12.82 40.73 16.48
CA ILE A 84 -12.12 42.00 16.25
C ILE A 84 -11.67 42.57 17.60
N LYS A 85 -10.35 42.67 17.80
CA LYS A 85 -9.75 43.34 18.97
C LYS A 85 -10.05 44.84 18.94
N ASN A 86 -11.12 45.27 19.61
CA ASN A 86 -11.57 46.66 19.67
C ASN A 86 -10.57 47.65 20.32
N GLY A 87 -9.50 47.16 20.97
CA GLY A 87 -8.55 47.97 21.74
C GLY A 87 -7.51 48.72 20.90
N GLU A 88 -7.16 48.23 19.71
CA GLU A 88 -6.04 48.77 18.90
C GLU A 88 -6.34 50.13 18.24
N TYR A 89 -7.61 50.52 18.20
CA TYR A 89 -8.07 51.70 17.48
C TYR A 89 -8.21 52.96 18.33
N LYS A 90 -8.20 52.85 19.67
CA LYS A 90 -8.59 53.96 20.55
C LYS A 90 -7.66 55.17 20.46
N ASN A 91 -6.36 54.95 20.27
CA ASN A 91 -5.33 56.00 20.32
C ASN A 91 -4.90 56.53 18.94
N LEU A 92 -5.56 56.09 17.85
CA LEU A 92 -5.19 56.47 16.48
C LEU A 92 -6.00 57.65 15.95
N SER A 93 -5.37 58.47 15.10
CA SER A 93 -6.05 59.49 14.30
C SER A 93 -7.10 58.86 13.37
N LEU A 94 -8.06 59.64 12.88
CA LEU A 94 -9.06 59.16 11.91
C LEU A 94 -8.39 58.53 10.67
N TYR A 95 -7.29 59.13 10.20
CA TYR A 95 -6.51 58.58 9.10
C TYR A 95 -5.85 57.24 9.46
N GLY A 96 -5.24 57.15 10.65
CA GLY A 96 -4.64 55.90 11.16
C GLY A 96 -5.67 54.77 11.31
N LYS A 97 -6.87 55.09 11.84
CA LYS A 97 -7.99 54.15 11.91
C LYS A 97 -8.40 53.64 10.53
N ARG A 98 -8.49 54.53 9.52
CA ARG A 98 -8.80 54.15 8.13
C ARG A 98 -7.79 53.17 7.56
N VAL A 99 -6.49 53.46 7.67
CA VAL A 99 -5.43 52.60 7.10
C VAL A 99 -5.48 51.22 7.73
N ARG A 100 -5.56 51.14 9.07
CA ARG A 100 -5.63 49.85 9.78
C ARG A 100 -6.89 49.04 9.46
N LEU A 101 -8.05 49.70 9.42
CA LEU A 101 -9.31 49.03 9.05
C LEU A 101 -9.27 48.51 7.62
N ARG A 102 -8.65 49.25 6.69
CA ARG A 102 -8.46 48.80 5.31
C ARG A 102 -7.60 47.54 5.25
N GLU A 103 -6.43 47.54 5.90
CA GLU A 103 -5.54 46.37 5.96
C GLU A 103 -6.26 45.13 6.52
N GLN A 104 -6.99 45.29 7.63
CA GLN A 104 -7.75 44.18 8.22
C GLN A 104 -8.87 43.68 7.30
N LEU A 105 -9.58 44.60 6.64
CA LEU A 105 -10.67 44.27 5.74
C LEU A 105 -10.17 43.55 4.48
N GLU A 106 -9.03 43.98 3.94
CA GLU A 106 -8.34 43.26 2.84
C GLU A 106 -7.90 41.87 3.29
N SER A 107 -7.33 41.72 4.49
CA SER A 107 -6.97 40.42 5.05
C SER A 107 -8.19 39.49 5.19
N LEU A 108 -9.30 39.98 5.78
CA LEU A 108 -10.51 39.18 5.96
C LEU A 108 -11.16 38.79 4.63
N LYS A 109 -11.18 39.69 3.64
CA LYS A 109 -11.65 39.38 2.28
C LYS A 109 -10.77 38.32 1.62
N SER A 110 -9.46 38.42 1.77
CA SER A 110 -8.52 37.41 1.28
C SER A 110 -8.78 36.04 1.91
N ASP A 111 -8.98 35.98 3.23
CA ASP A 111 -9.25 34.71 3.93
C ASP A 111 -10.63 34.12 3.61
N GLN A 112 -11.64 34.97 3.44
CA GLN A 112 -12.95 34.55 2.92
C GLN A 112 -12.82 33.91 1.54
N GLN A 113 -12.07 34.55 0.63
CA GLN A 113 -11.86 34.05 -0.72
C GLN A 113 -11.13 32.70 -0.71
N LYS A 114 -10.06 32.56 0.08
CA LYS A 114 -9.35 31.28 0.26
C LYS A 114 -10.28 30.15 0.72
N LYS A 115 -11.19 30.43 1.67
CA LYS A 115 -12.16 29.44 2.16
C LYS A 115 -13.17 29.03 1.08
N LEU A 116 -13.62 29.97 0.25
CA LEU A 116 -14.51 29.69 -0.88
C LEU A 116 -13.82 28.86 -1.96
N ASP A 117 -12.56 29.16 -2.26
CA ASP A 117 -11.78 28.41 -3.25
C ASP A 117 -11.46 27.00 -2.73
N ALA A 118 -11.09 26.85 -1.45
CA ALA A 118 -10.94 25.55 -0.81
C ALA A 118 -12.23 24.72 -0.88
N LYS A 119 -13.40 25.33 -0.63
CA LYS A 119 -14.70 24.66 -0.79
C LYS A 119 -14.91 24.16 -2.21
N LYS A 120 -14.65 25.00 -3.22
CA LYS A 120 -14.80 24.62 -4.63
C LYS A 120 -13.90 23.43 -4.98
N GLU A 121 -12.64 23.46 -4.57
CA GLU A 121 -11.68 22.38 -4.81
C GLU A 121 -12.15 21.07 -4.16
N LEU A 122 -12.57 21.13 -2.90
CA LEU A 122 -13.04 19.95 -2.16
C LEU A 122 -14.31 19.34 -2.80
N LEU A 123 -15.26 20.17 -3.24
CA LEU A 123 -16.47 19.70 -3.93
C LEU A 123 -16.16 19.10 -5.30
N GLU A 124 -15.15 19.62 -6.00
CA GLU A 124 -14.75 19.03 -7.28
C GLU A 124 -14.09 17.66 -7.08
N LYS A 125 -13.23 17.53 -6.05
CA LYS A 125 -12.68 16.23 -5.65
C LYS A 125 -13.77 15.23 -5.28
N GLU A 126 -14.78 15.66 -4.51
CA GLU A 126 -15.93 14.82 -4.16
C GLU A 126 -16.62 14.26 -5.41
N LYS A 127 -16.93 15.12 -6.38
CA LYS A 127 -17.61 14.71 -7.62
C LYS A 127 -16.82 13.68 -8.39
N GLU A 128 -15.50 13.87 -8.54
CA GLU A 128 -14.66 12.93 -9.28
C GLU A 128 -14.58 11.56 -8.57
N ILE A 129 -14.42 11.55 -7.25
CA ILE A 129 -14.40 10.30 -6.47
C ILE A 129 -15.76 9.59 -6.53
N CYS A 130 -16.85 10.32 -6.27
CA CYS A 130 -18.21 9.80 -6.33
C CYS A 130 -18.59 9.29 -7.72
N LYS A 131 -18.11 9.93 -8.79
CA LYS A 131 -18.31 9.44 -10.17
C LYS A 131 -17.68 8.07 -10.37
N VAL A 132 -16.47 7.84 -9.85
CA VAL A 132 -15.81 6.54 -9.93
C VAL A 132 -16.51 5.50 -9.04
N LEU A 133 -16.85 5.85 -7.79
CA LEU A 133 -17.55 4.95 -6.86
C LEU A 133 -19.02 4.70 -7.22
N GLY A 134 -19.61 5.54 -8.08
CA GLY A 134 -21.04 5.53 -8.41
C GLY A 134 -21.95 5.94 -7.24
N SER A 135 -21.41 6.67 -6.27
CA SER A 135 -22.17 7.26 -5.16
C SER A 135 -22.61 8.69 -5.52
N LYS A 136 -23.60 9.22 -4.80
CA LYS A 136 -24.04 10.61 -4.97
C LYS A 136 -23.21 11.53 -4.05
N PRO A 137 -22.67 12.65 -4.57
CA PRO A 137 -22.02 13.67 -3.74
C PRO A 137 -22.97 14.20 -2.67
N ILE A 138 -22.46 14.37 -1.45
CA ILE A 138 -23.16 14.97 -0.31
C ILE A 138 -23.14 16.49 -0.42
N GLY A 139 -22.01 17.04 -0.88
CA GLY A 139 -21.79 18.47 -0.97
C GLY A 139 -21.66 19.16 0.40
N MET A 140 -21.63 20.50 0.37
CA MET A 140 -21.44 21.33 1.56
C MET A 140 -22.44 22.51 1.58
N ALA A 141 -23.38 22.47 2.54
CA ALA A 141 -24.48 23.42 2.65
C ALA A 141 -24.06 24.83 3.10
N ALA A 142 -23.01 24.95 3.92
CA ALA A 142 -22.54 26.24 4.44
C ALA A 142 -22.11 27.20 3.31
N VAL A 143 -22.68 28.40 3.25
CA VAL A 143 -22.36 29.39 2.20
C VAL A 143 -20.90 29.87 2.31
N ILE A 144 -20.43 30.15 3.53
CA ILE A 144 -19.03 30.40 3.86
C ILE A 144 -18.63 29.31 4.86
N PRO A 145 -17.69 28.42 4.51
CA PRO A 145 -17.34 27.30 5.38
C PRO A 145 -16.47 27.77 6.55
N THR A 146 -16.76 27.27 7.74
CA THR A 146 -15.86 27.43 8.89
C THR A 146 -14.68 26.46 8.79
N GLU A 147 -13.62 26.68 9.56
CA GLU A 147 -12.46 25.76 9.53
C GLU A 147 -12.86 24.34 9.98
N THR A 148 -13.82 24.24 10.89
CA THR A 148 -14.40 22.96 11.31
C THR A 148 -15.17 22.26 10.19
N ASP A 149 -15.91 23.01 9.37
CA ASP A 149 -16.65 22.45 8.22
C ASP A 149 -15.68 21.95 7.13
N LEU A 150 -14.61 22.71 6.88
CA LEU A 150 -13.56 22.28 5.94
C LEU A 150 -12.84 21.03 6.43
N THR A 151 -12.55 20.97 7.74
CA THR A 151 -11.86 19.82 8.33
C THR A 151 -12.72 18.56 8.33
N SER A 152 -13.99 18.66 8.71
CA SER A 152 -14.91 17.52 8.68
C SER A 152 -15.14 17.01 7.26
N PHE A 153 -15.24 17.91 6.28
CA PHE A 153 -15.38 17.51 4.88
C PHE A 153 -14.09 16.89 4.31
N ARG A 154 -12.90 17.39 4.69
CA ARG A 154 -11.62 16.75 4.34
C ARG A 154 -11.53 15.33 4.90
N LEU A 155 -11.98 15.10 6.13
CA LEU A 155 -12.02 13.76 6.74
C LEU A 155 -12.99 12.83 6.00
N TYR A 156 -14.17 13.33 5.63
CA TYR A 156 -15.11 12.59 4.78
C TYR A 156 -14.50 12.22 3.43
N LEU A 157 -13.84 13.16 2.74
CA LEU A 157 -13.16 12.91 1.48
C LEU A 157 -12.07 11.83 1.62
N ALA A 158 -11.31 11.87 2.71
CA ALA A 158 -10.29 10.86 2.98
C ALA A 158 -10.92 9.47 3.13
N GLY A 159 -12.10 9.35 3.75
CA GLY A 159 -12.84 8.10 3.86
C GLY A 159 -13.25 7.53 2.50
N ILE A 160 -13.89 8.34 1.65
CA ILE A 160 -14.32 7.87 0.32
C ILE A 160 -13.12 7.62 -0.62
N GLU A 161 -12.01 8.35 -0.48
CA GLU A 161 -10.79 8.06 -1.24
C GLU A 161 -10.17 6.73 -0.79
N ALA A 162 -10.19 6.41 0.50
CA ALA A 162 -9.75 5.11 1.00
C ALA A 162 -10.60 3.96 0.45
N GLU A 163 -11.93 4.14 0.35
CA GLU A 163 -12.80 3.15 -0.29
C GLU A 163 -12.46 2.93 -1.77
N LYS A 164 -12.15 4.01 -2.50
CA LYS A 164 -11.69 3.93 -3.90
C LYS A 164 -10.36 3.18 -4.00
N GLN A 165 -9.39 3.49 -3.15
CA GLN A 165 -8.08 2.83 -3.13
C GLN A 165 -8.20 1.33 -2.83
N GLU A 166 -9.07 0.94 -1.91
CA GLU A 166 -9.31 -0.48 -1.60
C GLU A 166 -9.94 -1.22 -2.80
N ALA A 167 -10.86 -0.57 -3.52
CA ALA A 167 -11.43 -1.14 -4.74
C ALA A 167 -10.38 -1.28 -5.86
N GLU A 168 -9.48 -0.32 -6.00
CA GLU A 168 -8.35 -0.39 -6.93
C GLU A 168 -7.37 -1.51 -6.55
N LYS A 169 -7.07 -1.68 -5.26
CA LYS A 169 -6.23 -2.75 -4.74
C LYS A 169 -6.80 -4.13 -5.09
N LYS A 170 -8.09 -4.36 -4.84
CA LYS A 170 -8.76 -5.62 -5.24
C LYS A 170 -8.72 -5.84 -6.75
N ARG A 171 -8.95 -4.79 -7.55
CA ARG A 171 -8.83 -4.88 -9.02
C ARG A 171 -7.41 -5.26 -9.46
N ASN A 172 -6.38 -4.75 -8.79
CA ASN A 172 -4.99 -5.10 -9.07
C ASN A 172 -4.65 -6.53 -8.63
N GLN A 173 -5.14 -6.97 -7.47
CA GLN A 173 -5.04 -8.38 -7.04
C GLN A 173 -5.65 -9.31 -8.09
N LEU A 174 -6.83 -8.98 -8.59
CA LEU A 174 -7.48 -9.74 -9.66
C LEU A 174 -6.62 -9.83 -10.93
N LYS A 175 -5.97 -8.73 -11.34
CA LYS A 175 -5.07 -8.74 -12.49
C LYS A 175 -3.86 -9.66 -12.28
N VAL A 176 -3.29 -9.69 -11.07
CA VAL A 176 -2.19 -10.60 -10.72
C VAL A 176 -2.65 -12.05 -10.82
N LEU A 177 -3.83 -12.37 -10.29
CA LEU A 177 -4.39 -13.72 -10.40
C LEU A 177 -4.67 -14.12 -11.86
N TRP A 178 -5.21 -13.23 -12.67
CA TRP A 178 -5.40 -13.50 -14.09
C TRP A 178 -4.10 -13.75 -14.84
N ASN A 179 -3.01 -13.06 -14.47
CA ASN A 179 -1.68 -13.33 -15.03
C ASN A 179 -1.19 -14.72 -14.62
N TYR A 180 -1.33 -15.09 -13.35
CA TYR A 180 -0.93 -16.41 -12.86
C TYR A 180 -1.71 -17.56 -13.53
N LEU A 181 -3.01 -17.36 -13.76
CA LEU A 181 -3.90 -18.32 -14.40
C LEU A 181 -3.89 -18.26 -15.93
N ASP A 182 -3.04 -17.43 -16.54
CA ASP A 182 -2.96 -17.22 -18.00
C ASP A 182 -4.33 -16.93 -18.68
N VAL A 183 -5.21 -16.19 -18.00
CA VAL A 183 -6.54 -15.87 -18.53
C VAL A 183 -6.42 -15.02 -19.81
N PRO A 184 -7.14 -15.29 -20.91
CA PRO A 184 -7.00 -14.53 -22.15
C PRO A 184 -7.34 -13.03 -21.99
N ALA A 185 -6.56 -12.15 -22.62
CA ALA A 185 -6.74 -10.69 -22.53
C ALA A 185 -8.16 -10.24 -22.90
N LYS A 186 -8.77 -10.85 -23.92
CA LYS A 186 -10.16 -10.56 -24.33
C LYS A 186 -11.16 -10.72 -23.19
N GLN A 187 -11.05 -11.78 -22.39
CA GLN A 187 -11.96 -12.02 -21.26
C GLN A 187 -11.72 -11.00 -20.14
N ARG A 188 -10.45 -10.65 -19.88
CA ARG A 188 -10.08 -9.61 -18.90
C ARG A 188 -10.68 -8.28 -19.29
N ASP A 189 -10.51 -7.86 -20.55
CA ASP A 189 -10.99 -6.59 -21.05
C ASP A 189 -12.53 -6.53 -21.02
N GLU A 190 -13.22 -7.57 -21.47
CA GLU A 190 -14.69 -7.66 -21.38
C GLU A 190 -15.20 -7.58 -19.93
N PHE A 191 -14.49 -8.16 -18.97
CA PHE A 191 -14.83 -8.04 -17.55
C PHE A 191 -14.60 -6.62 -17.03
N LEU A 192 -13.43 -6.03 -17.30
CA LEU A 192 -13.08 -4.68 -16.85
C LEU A 192 -13.95 -3.61 -17.51
N ASP A 193 -14.40 -3.83 -18.75
CA ASP A 193 -15.28 -2.92 -19.48
C ASP A 193 -16.70 -2.92 -18.92
N ARG A 194 -17.22 -4.08 -18.52
CA ARG A 194 -18.48 -4.18 -17.78
C ARG A 194 -18.38 -3.56 -16.37
N ASN A 195 -17.20 -3.62 -15.77
CA ASN A 195 -16.92 -3.25 -14.38
C ASN A 195 -15.98 -2.03 -14.26
N LYS A 196 -16.25 -0.94 -14.99
CA LYS A 196 -15.41 0.27 -15.00
C LYS A 196 -15.46 1.09 -13.71
N ARG A 197 -16.64 1.19 -13.10
CA ARG A 197 -16.89 1.97 -11.87
C ARG A 197 -16.81 1.08 -10.63
N TYR A 198 -16.53 1.63 -9.46
CA TYR A 198 -16.49 0.90 -8.19
C TYR A 198 -17.81 0.95 -7.42
N THR A 199 -18.91 0.71 -8.13
CA THR A 199 -20.23 0.57 -7.49
C THR A 199 -20.23 -0.63 -6.54
N ALA A 200 -21.20 -0.69 -5.62
CA ALA A 200 -21.36 -1.86 -4.75
C ALA A 200 -21.52 -3.18 -5.55
N GLY A 201 -22.24 -3.13 -6.68
CA GLY A 201 -22.37 -4.28 -7.59
C GLY A 201 -21.04 -4.67 -8.24
N THR A 202 -20.28 -3.69 -8.71
CA THR A 202 -18.94 -3.94 -9.29
C THR A 202 -17.96 -4.49 -8.25
N ARG A 203 -17.95 -3.96 -7.03
CA ARG A 203 -17.09 -4.45 -5.95
C ARG A 203 -17.38 -5.92 -5.65
N LYS A 204 -18.66 -6.26 -5.53
CA LYS A 204 -19.09 -7.65 -5.37
C LYS A 204 -18.67 -8.52 -6.56
N ALA A 205 -18.86 -8.05 -7.79
CA ALA A 205 -18.43 -8.78 -8.98
C ALA A 205 -16.91 -9.04 -8.99
N ILE A 206 -16.08 -8.06 -8.62
CA ILE A 206 -14.63 -8.22 -8.48
C ILE A 206 -14.29 -9.23 -7.37
N GLU A 207 -14.96 -9.18 -6.23
CA GLU A 207 -14.74 -10.12 -5.12
C GLU A 207 -15.12 -11.56 -5.49
N ASP A 208 -16.27 -11.73 -6.15
CA ASP A 208 -16.73 -13.03 -6.62
C ASP A 208 -15.79 -13.60 -7.70
N GLU A 209 -15.27 -12.73 -8.58
CA GLU A 209 -14.26 -13.09 -9.58
C GLU A 209 -12.92 -13.50 -8.94
N ILE A 210 -12.46 -12.76 -7.93
CA ILE A 210 -11.25 -13.11 -7.16
C ILE A 210 -11.43 -14.47 -6.51
N LYS A 211 -12.57 -14.71 -5.83
CA LYS A 211 -12.86 -16.01 -5.22
C LYS A 211 -12.83 -17.15 -6.24
N ARG A 212 -13.42 -16.93 -7.42
CA ARG A 212 -13.36 -17.93 -8.50
C ARG A 212 -11.93 -18.20 -8.94
N CYS A 213 -11.12 -17.15 -9.13
CA CYS A 213 -9.73 -17.30 -9.54
C CYS A 213 -8.88 -18.01 -8.47
N GLU A 214 -9.06 -17.69 -7.19
CA GLU A 214 -8.36 -18.36 -6.08
C GLU A 214 -8.75 -19.85 -6.00
N GLN A 215 -10.02 -20.18 -6.24
CA GLN A 215 -10.47 -21.57 -6.32
C GLN A 215 -9.79 -22.32 -7.48
N GLN A 216 -9.75 -21.72 -8.67
CA GLN A 216 -9.04 -22.30 -9.82
C GLN A 216 -7.54 -22.47 -9.55
N LYS A 217 -6.92 -21.50 -8.88
CA LYS A 217 -5.52 -21.60 -8.44
C LYS A 217 -5.33 -22.77 -7.47
N SER A 218 -6.21 -22.93 -6.49
CA SER A 218 -6.17 -24.04 -5.54
C SER A 218 -6.34 -25.41 -6.22
N GLU A 219 -7.19 -25.50 -7.24
CA GLU A 219 -7.37 -26.70 -8.06
C GLU A 219 -6.11 -27.06 -8.86
N ILE A 220 -5.43 -26.07 -9.46
CA ILE A 220 -4.15 -26.27 -10.13
C ILE A 220 -3.09 -26.75 -9.13
N ILE A 221 -3.01 -26.11 -7.97
CA ILE A 221 -2.09 -26.52 -6.90
C ILE A 221 -2.40 -27.95 -6.45
N ALA A 222 -3.68 -28.32 -6.30
CA ALA A 222 -4.08 -29.67 -5.92
C ALA A 222 -3.61 -30.72 -6.94
N SER A 223 -3.76 -30.44 -8.23
CA SER A 223 -3.23 -31.30 -9.30
C SER A 223 -1.71 -31.44 -9.20
N ASN A 224 -0.99 -30.33 -9.09
CA ASN A 224 0.48 -30.33 -8.99
C ASN A 224 0.96 -31.09 -7.75
N VAL A 225 0.33 -30.87 -6.58
CA VAL A 225 0.64 -31.58 -5.35
C VAL A 225 0.36 -33.08 -5.50
N SER A 226 -0.72 -33.47 -6.18
CA SER A 226 -0.98 -34.88 -6.49
C SER A 226 0.15 -35.50 -7.31
N ASP A 227 0.60 -34.82 -8.37
CA ASP A 227 1.70 -35.27 -9.22
C ASP A 227 3.03 -35.35 -8.45
N LEU A 228 3.31 -34.38 -7.57
CA LEU A 228 4.47 -34.39 -6.69
C LEU A 228 4.39 -35.54 -5.67
N ARG A 229 3.22 -35.80 -5.09
CA ARG A 229 3.01 -36.92 -4.16
C ARG A 229 3.26 -38.26 -4.83
N SER A 230 2.78 -38.46 -6.06
CA SER A 230 3.09 -39.66 -6.84
C SER A 230 4.60 -39.83 -7.09
N GLN A 231 5.31 -38.74 -7.41
CA GLN A 231 6.77 -38.79 -7.58
C GLN A 231 7.51 -39.10 -6.27
N ILE A 232 7.08 -38.48 -5.16
CA ILE A 232 7.60 -38.76 -3.81
C ILE A 232 7.38 -40.24 -3.45
N GLU A 233 6.19 -40.79 -3.70
CA GLU A 233 5.91 -42.21 -3.45
C GLU A 233 6.82 -43.15 -4.26
N VAL A 234 7.09 -42.83 -5.53
CA VAL A 234 8.04 -43.59 -6.35
C VAL A 234 9.44 -43.54 -5.74
N LEU A 235 9.92 -42.36 -5.33
CA LEU A 235 11.23 -42.23 -4.68
C LEU A 235 11.28 -42.93 -3.32
N TRP A 236 10.20 -42.91 -2.54
CA TRP A 236 10.11 -43.66 -1.28
C TRP A 236 10.21 -45.17 -1.51
N LYS A 237 9.61 -45.68 -2.59
CA LYS A 237 9.74 -47.10 -2.98
C LYS A 237 11.16 -47.42 -3.41
N LEU A 238 11.74 -46.63 -4.32
CA LEU A 238 13.12 -46.83 -4.83
C LEU A 238 14.18 -46.72 -3.73
N CYS A 239 13.97 -45.85 -2.74
CA CYS A 239 14.88 -45.70 -1.62
C CYS A 239 14.56 -46.63 -0.43
N HIS A 240 13.57 -47.52 -0.57
CA HIS A 240 13.10 -48.43 0.49
C HIS A 240 12.74 -47.74 1.82
N PHE A 241 12.09 -46.57 1.77
CA PHE A 241 11.59 -45.87 2.98
C PHE A 241 10.50 -46.70 3.66
N GLU A 242 10.61 -46.85 4.98
CA GLU A 242 9.62 -47.52 5.83
C GLU A 242 8.43 -46.60 6.13
N GLU A 243 7.33 -47.20 6.60
CA GLU A 243 6.09 -46.47 6.86
C GLU A 243 6.28 -45.36 7.91
N GLU A 244 7.07 -45.63 8.96
CA GLU A 244 7.44 -44.64 9.99
C GLU A 244 8.19 -43.42 9.41
N ASP A 245 9.12 -43.65 8.47
CA ASP A 245 9.87 -42.57 7.83
C ASP A 245 9.01 -41.77 6.84
N ARG A 246 8.01 -42.41 6.20
CA ARG A 246 7.03 -41.73 5.34
C ARG A 246 6.09 -40.84 6.14
N GLU A 247 5.62 -41.33 7.29
CA GLU A 247 4.76 -40.56 8.20
C GLU A 247 5.47 -39.33 8.82
N ALA A 248 6.80 -39.31 8.83
CA ALA A 248 7.56 -38.15 9.27
C ALA A 248 7.28 -36.89 8.42
N PHE A 249 6.99 -37.05 7.12
CA PHE A 249 6.58 -35.96 6.24
C PHE A 249 5.07 -35.69 6.33
N LYS A 250 4.65 -35.10 7.47
CA LYS A 250 3.25 -34.75 7.77
C LYS A 250 2.50 -33.98 6.65
N PRO A 251 3.13 -33.04 5.91
CA PRO A 251 2.44 -32.32 4.81
C PRO A 251 1.91 -33.24 3.70
N PHE A 252 2.37 -34.49 3.61
CA PHE A 252 1.92 -35.46 2.62
C PHE A 252 0.41 -35.74 2.65
N HIS A 253 -0.24 -35.63 3.81
CA HIS A 253 -1.67 -35.91 3.95
C HIS A 253 -2.55 -34.66 3.98
N ASP A 254 -1.95 -33.47 3.94
CA ASP A 254 -2.69 -32.20 4.00
C ASP A 254 -3.59 -32.02 2.76
N GLN A 255 -4.81 -31.51 2.96
CA GLN A 255 -5.77 -31.23 1.89
C GLN A 255 -5.99 -29.72 1.71
N THR A 256 -5.24 -28.89 2.44
CA THR A 256 -5.26 -27.43 2.30
C THR A 256 -4.25 -26.98 1.24
N PHE A 257 -4.70 -26.94 -0.02
CA PHE A 257 -3.86 -26.65 -1.18
C PHE A 257 -3.49 -25.17 -1.27
N THR A 258 -2.42 -24.80 -0.56
CA THR A 258 -1.79 -23.48 -0.54
C THR A 258 -0.46 -23.50 -1.30
N GLU A 259 0.08 -22.32 -1.64
CA GLU A 259 1.41 -22.21 -2.24
C GLU A 259 2.51 -22.74 -1.31
N ASP A 260 2.37 -22.54 0.00
CA ASP A 260 3.29 -23.08 1.00
C ASP A 260 3.28 -24.61 0.98
N LEU A 261 2.12 -25.24 0.83
CA LEU A 261 2.03 -26.70 0.71
C LEU A 261 2.74 -27.21 -0.53
N LEU A 262 2.56 -26.53 -1.67
CA LEU A 262 3.25 -26.87 -2.92
C LEU A 262 4.77 -26.79 -2.75
N MET A 263 5.27 -25.69 -2.20
CA MET A 263 6.70 -25.48 -1.94
C MET A 263 7.28 -26.57 -1.03
N LEU A 264 6.59 -26.95 0.04
CA LEU A 264 7.03 -28.04 0.92
C LEU A 264 7.16 -29.38 0.18
N HIS A 265 6.26 -29.69 -0.76
CA HIS A 265 6.35 -30.90 -1.57
C HIS A 265 7.49 -30.83 -2.61
N GLU A 266 7.71 -29.66 -3.21
CA GLU A 266 8.83 -29.44 -4.14
C GLU A 266 10.19 -29.59 -3.43
N GLU A 267 10.33 -29.02 -2.23
CA GLU A 267 11.54 -29.15 -1.41
C GLU A 267 11.77 -30.59 -0.97
N GLU A 268 10.72 -31.29 -0.54
CA GLU A 268 10.82 -32.69 -0.14
C GLU A 268 11.20 -33.58 -1.33
N LEU A 269 10.61 -33.36 -2.50
CA LEU A 269 10.96 -34.08 -3.72
C LEU A 269 12.43 -33.84 -4.10
N GLN A 270 12.91 -32.59 -4.02
CA GLN A 270 14.32 -32.26 -4.25
C GLN A 270 15.25 -32.94 -3.23
N ARG A 271 14.87 -32.96 -1.95
CA ARG A 271 15.62 -33.64 -0.89
C ARG A 271 15.74 -35.13 -1.18
N LEU A 272 14.64 -35.79 -1.55
CA LEU A 272 14.61 -37.21 -1.90
C LEU A 272 15.40 -37.51 -3.17
N HIS A 273 15.31 -36.68 -4.20
CA HIS A 273 16.12 -36.84 -5.42
C HIS A 273 17.61 -36.75 -5.10
N LYS A 274 18.03 -35.74 -4.32
CA LYS A 274 19.43 -35.60 -3.91
C LYS A 274 19.90 -36.82 -3.11
N TYR A 275 19.03 -37.33 -2.24
CA TYR A 275 19.31 -38.54 -1.47
C TYR A 275 19.47 -39.77 -2.36
N TYR A 276 18.57 -39.97 -3.32
CA TYR A 276 18.63 -41.05 -4.29
C TYR A 276 19.91 -40.98 -5.14
N GLU A 277 20.19 -39.83 -5.77
CA GLU A 277 21.38 -39.69 -6.64
C GLU A 277 22.69 -39.89 -5.88
N THR A 278 22.77 -39.39 -4.64
CA THR A 278 23.98 -39.59 -3.80
C THR A 278 24.22 -41.06 -3.49
N ASN A 279 23.15 -41.84 -3.33
CA ASN A 279 23.21 -43.25 -2.93
C ASN A 279 22.78 -44.19 -4.05
N ARG A 280 22.80 -43.73 -5.30
CA ARG A 280 22.19 -44.43 -6.44
C ARG A 280 22.74 -45.84 -6.64
N LYS A 281 24.06 -45.99 -6.53
CA LYS A 281 24.73 -47.30 -6.65
C LYS A 281 24.30 -48.29 -5.57
N LEU A 282 24.04 -47.79 -4.35
CA LEU A 282 23.58 -48.61 -3.24
C LEU A 282 22.18 -49.18 -3.56
N PHE A 283 21.27 -48.33 -4.03
CA PHE A 283 19.92 -48.75 -4.40
C PHE A 283 19.90 -49.67 -5.62
N GLN A 284 20.73 -49.43 -6.64
CA GLN A 284 20.85 -50.31 -7.81
C GLN A 284 21.34 -51.71 -7.43
N LEU A 285 22.39 -51.80 -6.60
CA LEU A 285 22.89 -53.10 -6.13
C LEU A 285 21.89 -53.83 -5.24
N ALA A 286 21.08 -53.10 -4.46
CA ALA A 286 20.01 -53.69 -3.67
C ALA A 286 18.88 -54.24 -4.53
N GLU A 287 18.49 -53.53 -5.60
CA GLU A 287 17.53 -54.01 -6.58
C GLU A 287 18.06 -55.27 -7.31
N GLU A 288 19.33 -55.25 -7.74
CA GLU A 288 20.00 -56.42 -8.31
C GLU A 288 20.03 -57.61 -7.33
N GLN A 289 20.26 -57.34 -6.04
CA GLN A 289 20.21 -58.37 -4.98
C GLN A 289 18.80 -58.98 -4.86
N ASP A 290 17.76 -58.15 -4.83
CA ASP A 290 16.37 -58.59 -4.74
C ASP A 290 15.96 -59.42 -5.97
N GLU A 291 16.38 -59.02 -7.19
CA GLU A 291 16.13 -59.78 -8.42
C GLU A 291 16.79 -61.17 -8.40
N ARG A 292 18.07 -61.24 -8.01
CA ARG A 292 18.79 -62.52 -7.93
C ARG A 292 18.22 -63.44 -6.86
N ASN A 293 17.81 -62.88 -5.71
CA ASN A 293 17.12 -63.63 -4.66
C ASN A 293 15.76 -64.17 -5.13
N GLN A 294 14.98 -63.38 -5.88
CA GLN A 294 13.71 -63.85 -6.44
C GLN A 294 13.93 -64.96 -7.47
N GLU A 295 14.96 -64.86 -8.32
CA GLU A 295 15.33 -65.92 -9.27
C GLU A 295 15.70 -67.23 -8.54
N LEU A 296 16.42 -67.13 -7.42
CA LEU A 296 16.76 -68.27 -6.58
C LEU A 296 15.52 -68.93 -5.96
N ILE A 297 14.60 -68.13 -5.41
CA ILE A 297 13.32 -68.62 -4.86
C ILE A 297 12.49 -69.32 -5.94
N ASP A 298 12.41 -68.76 -7.15
CA ASP A 298 11.65 -69.34 -8.26
C ASP A 298 12.25 -70.69 -8.72
N LEU A 299 13.58 -70.81 -8.72
CA LEU A 299 14.29 -72.07 -9.02
C LEU A 299 14.07 -73.13 -7.92
N GLU A 300 14.11 -72.74 -6.64
CA GLU A 300 13.81 -73.61 -5.51
C GLU A 300 12.35 -74.11 -5.56
N GLN A 301 11.39 -73.22 -5.80
CA GLN A 301 9.98 -73.60 -5.94
C GLN A 301 9.74 -74.55 -7.12
N ARG A 302 10.44 -74.36 -8.23
CA ARG A 302 10.41 -75.30 -9.37
C ARG A 302 10.97 -76.66 -8.99
N ALA A 303 12.07 -76.69 -8.22
CA ALA A 303 12.69 -77.92 -7.72
C ALA A 303 11.80 -78.68 -6.72
N GLU A 304 10.95 -77.98 -5.96
CA GLU A 304 10.02 -78.56 -4.99
C GLU A 304 8.65 -78.93 -5.59
N SER A 305 8.33 -78.46 -6.81
CA SER A 305 7.02 -78.67 -7.43
C SER A 305 6.74 -80.15 -7.78
N PRO A 306 5.47 -80.61 -7.79
CA PRO A 306 5.11 -81.95 -8.24
C PRO A 306 5.55 -82.28 -9.67
N ASP A 307 5.68 -81.24 -10.52
CA ASP A 307 6.15 -81.35 -11.90
C ASP A 307 7.66 -81.60 -12.02
N ARG A 308 8.40 -81.55 -10.90
CA ARG A 308 9.82 -81.90 -10.82
C ARG A 308 10.13 -83.21 -11.53
N TYR A 309 9.26 -84.23 -11.40
CA TYR A 309 9.46 -85.54 -12.02
C TYR A 309 9.40 -85.54 -13.56
N TYR A 310 8.81 -84.53 -14.17
CA TYR A 310 8.74 -84.35 -15.63
C TYR A 310 9.87 -83.46 -16.19
N THR A 311 10.57 -82.70 -15.35
CA THR A 311 11.75 -81.92 -15.72
C THR A 311 12.88 -82.85 -16.16
N ARG A 312 13.46 -82.59 -17.33
CA ARG A 312 14.53 -83.44 -17.87
C ARG A 312 15.80 -83.31 -17.03
N ARG A 313 16.67 -84.32 -17.09
CA ARG A 313 17.87 -84.37 -16.25
C ARG A 313 18.86 -83.25 -16.56
N ASP A 314 19.07 -82.97 -17.85
CA ASP A 314 19.82 -81.82 -18.37
C ASP A 314 19.30 -80.49 -17.83
N GLU A 315 17.98 -80.28 -17.85
CA GLU A 315 17.36 -79.06 -17.29
C GLU A 315 17.55 -78.95 -15.76
N ARG A 316 17.65 -80.06 -15.02
CA ARG A 316 17.95 -80.03 -13.58
C ARG A 316 19.40 -79.69 -13.30
N ASP A 317 20.32 -80.30 -14.04
CA ASP A 317 21.75 -80.03 -13.91
C ASP A 317 22.05 -78.56 -14.27
N GLU A 318 21.37 -78.00 -15.29
CA GLU A 318 21.43 -76.57 -15.64
C GLU A 318 20.86 -75.65 -14.54
N ASN A 319 19.73 -76.02 -13.93
CA ASN A 319 19.15 -75.26 -12.81
C ASN A 319 20.04 -75.30 -11.56
N GLU A 320 20.65 -76.44 -11.22
CA GLU A 320 21.59 -76.56 -10.10
C GLU A 320 22.85 -75.72 -10.34
N GLN A 321 23.41 -75.74 -11.55
CA GLN A 321 24.52 -74.86 -11.92
C GLN A 321 24.14 -73.38 -11.82
N ARG A 322 22.94 -73.01 -12.28
CA ARG A 322 22.45 -71.63 -12.19
C ARG A 322 22.28 -71.17 -10.74
N ILE A 323 21.84 -72.04 -9.83
CA ILE A 323 21.79 -71.75 -8.39
C ILE A 323 23.19 -71.43 -7.86
N GLU A 324 24.21 -72.23 -8.20
CA GLU A 324 25.60 -71.97 -7.79
C GLU A 324 26.12 -70.63 -8.34
N ASP A 325 25.84 -70.33 -9.62
CA ASP A 325 26.23 -69.07 -10.26
C ASP A 325 25.58 -67.87 -9.57
N ILE A 326 24.27 -67.93 -9.29
CA ILE A 326 23.52 -66.87 -8.59
C ILE A 326 24.08 -66.66 -7.17
N GLN A 327 24.44 -67.73 -6.46
CA GLN A 327 25.05 -67.61 -5.13
C GLN A 327 26.41 -66.88 -5.16
N GLN A 328 27.22 -67.10 -6.20
CA GLN A 328 28.47 -66.36 -6.37
C GLN A 328 28.23 -64.89 -6.75
N GLU A 329 27.24 -64.62 -7.61
CA GLU A 329 26.82 -63.25 -7.96
C GLU A 329 26.33 -62.49 -6.71
N LEU A 330 25.49 -63.11 -5.89
CA LEU A 330 25.00 -62.56 -4.62
C LEU A 330 26.15 -62.23 -3.66
N LEU A 331 27.13 -63.13 -3.50
CA LEU A 331 28.29 -62.88 -2.64
C LEU A 331 29.11 -61.65 -3.08
N ASN A 332 29.26 -61.45 -4.39
CA ASN A 332 29.93 -60.28 -4.93
C ASN A 332 29.12 -58.99 -4.66
N ILE A 333 27.81 -59.03 -4.90
CA ILE A 333 26.88 -57.92 -4.63
C ILE A 333 26.91 -57.55 -3.15
N GLU A 334 26.88 -58.53 -2.23
CA GLU A 334 26.95 -58.31 -0.78
C GLU A 334 28.24 -57.61 -0.33
N ASN A 335 29.38 -58.01 -0.91
CA ASN A 335 30.67 -57.39 -0.57
C ASN A 335 30.72 -55.93 -1.03
N GLN A 336 30.17 -55.63 -2.20
CA GLN A 336 30.06 -54.26 -2.71
C GLN A 336 29.09 -53.42 -1.87
N LEU A 337 27.94 -53.99 -1.49
CA LEU A 337 26.96 -53.35 -0.61
C LEU A 337 27.55 -53.03 0.76
N LYS A 338 28.28 -53.96 1.38
CA LYS A 338 28.98 -53.71 2.66
C LYS A 338 29.92 -52.52 2.59
N PHE A 339 30.77 -52.45 1.56
CA PHE A 339 31.68 -51.32 1.38
C PHE A 339 30.94 -49.98 1.23
N LEU A 340 29.86 -49.95 0.44
CA LEU A 340 29.08 -48.74 0.21
C LEU A 340 28.29 -48.31 1.46
N VAL A 341 27.78 -49.25 2.25
CA VAL A 341 27.12 -48.97 3.54
C VAL A 341 28.11 -48.39 4.54
N ASP A 342 29.31 -48.97 4.67
CA ASP A 342 30.34 -48.47 5.58
C ASP A 342 30.80 -47.05 5.21
N ASP A 343 30.98 -46.76 3.92
CA ASP A 343 31.29 -45.42 3.42
C ASP A 343 30.15 -44.42 3.70
N TYR A 344 28.89 -44.85 3.55
CA TYR A 344 27.71 -44.05 3.88
C TYR A 344 27.62 -43.73 5.38
N GLU A 345 27.80 -44.74 6.25
CA GLU A 345 27.75 -44.56 7.71
C GLU A 345 28.86 -43.64 8.20
N THR A 346 30.06 -43.75 7.61
CA THR A 346 31.21 -42.89 7.92
C THR A 346 30.93 -41.44 7.52
N LYS A 347 30.30 -41.20 6.35
CA LYS A 347 29.99 -39.84 5.85
C LYS A 347 28.83 -39.18 6.59
N ASN A 348 27.83 -39.95 7.01
CA ASN A 348 26.60 -39.41 7.60
C ASN A 348 26.55 -39.49 9.14
N GLY A 349 27.58 -40.06 9.78
CA GLY A 349 27.76 -40.00 11.23
C GLY A 349 26.72 -40.79 12.04
N GLY A 350 26.09 -41.79 11.41
CA GLY A 350 25.08 -42.64 12.04
C GLY A 350 24.83 -43.92 11.24
N PRO A 351 24.28 -44.98 11.87
CA PRO A 351 23.97 -46.24 11.21
C PRO A 351 22.99 -46.01 10.05
N CYS A 352 23.12 -46.81 9.01
CA CYS A 352 22.27 -46.74 7.82
C CYS A 352 20.87 -47.30 8.13
N THR A 353 20.11 -46.61 8.97
CA THR A 353 18.73 -47.00 9.36
C THR A 353 17.67 -46.52 8.38
N ARG A 354 17.99 -45.53 7.54
CA ARG A 354 17.08 -44.93 6.54
C ARG A 354 17.07 -45.63 5.18
N VAL A 355 18.11 -46.40 4.87
CA VAL A 355 18.02 -47.41 3.82
C VAL A 355 17.39 -48.57 4.53
N GLY A 356 16.08 -48.78 4.28
CA GLY A 356 15.16 -49.52 5.14
C GLY A 356 15.83 -50.64 5.92
N THR A 357 15.51 -50.78 7.19
CA THR A 357 16.15 -51.75 8.10
C THR A 357 16.18 -53.17 7.53
N LYS A 358 15.33 -53.47 6.53
CA LYS A 358 15.38 -54.62 5.64
C LYS A 358 16.65 -54.79 4.83
N LEU A 359 17.30 -53.78 4.25
CA LEU A 359 18.50 -53.92 3.42
C LEU A 359 19.70 -54.33 4.28
N VAL A 360 19.87 -53.67 5.43
CA VAL A 360 20.93 -54.01 6.41
C VAL A 360 20.61 -55.30 7.18
N LYS A 361 19.33 -55.61 7.46
CA LYS A 361 18.96 -56.92 8.02
C LYS A 361 19.03 -58.05 7.00
N ALA A 362 18.66 -57.83 5.73
CA ALA A 362 18.76 -58.81 4.66
C ALA A 362 20.22 -59.18 4.41
N LEU A 363 21.13 -58.20 4.41
CA LEU A 363 22.58 -58.44 4.39
C LEU A 363 23.10 -59.21 5.62
N ARG A 364 22.38 -59.24 6.73
CA ARG A 364 22.71 -60.01 7.94
C ARG A 364 21.96 -61.35 8.06
N SER A 365 20.81 -61.50 7.40
CA SER A 365 19.93 -62.68 7.46
C SER A 365 20.01 -63.56 6.22
N ALA A 366 20.56 -63.08 5.11
CA ALA A 366 20.86 -63.85 3.90
C ALA A 366 22.17 -64.65 4.02
N LEU A 367 22.68 -64.88 5.24
CA LEU A 367 23.41 -66.11 5.52
C LEU A 367 22.39 -67.25 5.32
N PRO A 368 22.54 -68.12 4.31
CA PRO A 368 21.83 -69.37 4.35
C PRO A 368 22.36 -70.07 5.61
N ASN A 369 21.49 -70.27 6.59
CA ASN A 369 21.65 -71.32 7.60
C ASN A 369 21.55 -72.70 6.91
N ALA A 370 22.40 -72.92 5.91
CA ALA A 370 22.49 -74.15 5.12
C ALA A 370 23.97 -74.52 4.93
N LEU A 371 24.74 -74.48 6.02
CA LEU A 371 25.97 -75.27 6.16
C LEU A 371 25.96 -76.12 7.44
N HIS A 372 24.78 -76.47 7.96
CA HIS A 372 24.64 -77.47 9.02
C HIS A 372 23.46 -78.43 8.73
N VAL A 373 23.63 -79.28 7.72
CA VAL A 373 23.24 -80.69 7.86
C VAL A 373 24.39 -81.52 7.30
N GLY A 374 25.28 -81.88 8.21
CA GLY A 374 26.36 -82.86 8.09
C GLY A 374 26.66 -83.37 9.49
#